data_AF-A0A2D3UXG6-F1
#
_entry.id   AF-A0A2D3UXG6-F1
#
_cell.length_a   1.000
_cell.length_b   1.000
_cell.length_c   1.000
_cell.angle_alpha   90.00
_cell.angle_beta   90.00
_cell.angle_gamma   90.00
#
_symmetry.space_group_name_H-M   'P 1'
#
loop_
_entity.id
_entity.type
_entity.pdbx_description
1 polymer ?
#
loop_
_entity_poly.entity_id
_entity_poly.type
_entity_poly.pdbx_seq_one_letter_code
_entity_poly.pdbx_strand_id
1 'polypeptide(L)'
;MSTSDPFTFLSLSAQIVKPPITTNSILNFPPTQILSDATSTRIIIPQNFPSLLSKFLTHKLTSGSTPEKILYHNLSWQDLVTRLLAKRPLMFMGSTDHTMLRNGTHPRFPAQQWDRNGTDSEHLNPGLRLEEYLSYDEIMLSSLIGVSGPSHFINSGSRYNGGVLDPVGTFEERGIIIGLVGARFERGDRMDSVFMLPAVESPRQHPELTRLFFEFFGVERGEGVRGFDVEVYKARIRITANVLLLEANARAKDDGRTAYVYVVGLGLGVWERDRRQAEVYVQTFGEAIEELEIGSVSTVEFAWIDVSERTQRLVKSAGREKGTEIVFSKRDPAAKLEKEGELLVLSYAWDGNSFPGNEYWGGSLMGSGDPAAACMSTIGELHNPLVNPGYLKRIVMAGEAV
;
A
#
# COMPACT_ATOMS: atom_id res chain seq x y z
N MET A 1 -40.89 11.79 11.39
CA MET A 1 -39.95 12.16 10.32
C MET A 1 -38.85 11.11 10.32
N SER A 2 -38.77 10.28 9.28
CA SER A 2 -37.69 9.30 9.14
C SER A 2 -36.40 10.07 8.94
N THR A 3 -35.53 10.11 9.94
CA THR A 3 -34.17 10.63 9.79
C THR A 3 -33.45 9.68 8.84
N SER A 4 -33.30 10.08 7.57
CA SER A 4 -32.52 9.34 6.59
C SER A 4 -31.11 9.13 7.14
N ASP A 5 -30.61 7.90 7.09
CA ASP A 5 -29.24 7.56 7.47
C ASP A 5 -28.26 8.50 6.74
N PRO A 6 -27.46 9.31 7.46
CA PRO A 6 -26.56 10.26 6.82
C PRO A 6 -25.39 9.57 6.09
N PHE A 7 -25.19 8.25 6.24
CA PHE A 7 -24.10 7.48 5.65
C PHE A 7 -24.53 6.58 4.48
N THR A 8 -25.66 6.87 3.80
CA THR A 8 -26.13 6.07 2.64
C THR A 8 -25.15 5.94 1.47
N PHE A 9 -24.10 6.76 1.42
CA PHE A 9 -23.00 6.65 0.44
C PHE A 9 -21.97 5.56 0.78
N LEU A 10 -22.10 4.93 1.96
CA LEU A 10 -21.28 3.82 2.45
C LEU A 10 -22.11 2.54 2.57
N SER A 11 -21.41 1.41 2.60
CA SER A 11 -21.98 0.07 2.69
C SER A 11 -21.66 -0.59 4.03
N LEU A 12 -22.03 0.06 5.14
CA LEU A 12 -21.71 -0.39 6.52
C LEU A 12 -22.18 -1.82 6.85
N SER A 13 -23.23 -2.29 6.18
CA SER A 13 -23.78 -3.65 6.36
C SER A 13 -23.04 -4.72 5.55
N ALA A 14 -22.31 -4.35 4.49
CA ALA A 14 -21.57 -5.30 3.66
C ALA A 14 -20.36 -5.89 4.38
N GLN A 15 -19.89 -5.22 5.43
CA GLN A 15 -18.79 -5.68 6.25
C GLN A 15 -19.28 -6.67 7.33
N ILE A 16 -19.00 -7.96 7.09
CA ILE A 16 -19.36 -9.08 7.99
C ILE A 16 -18.53 -9.03 9.27
N VAL A 17 -17.20 -8.97 9.16
CA VAL A 17 -16.29 -8.87 10.29
C VAL A 17 -16.20 -7.43 10.74
N LYS A 18 -16.70 -7.13 11.95
CA LYS A 18 -16.70 -5.77 12.48
C LYS A 18 -15.29 -5.33 12.90
N PRO A 19 -14.98 -4.02 12.82
CA PRO A 19 -13.76 -3.48 13.39
C PRO A 19 -13.63 -3.88 14.88
N PRO A 20 -12.43 -4.28 15.35
CA PRO A 20 -12.20 -4.68 16.75
C PRO A 20 -12.35 -3.53 17.75
N ILE A 21 -12.28 -2.28 17.30
CA ILE A 21 -12.46 -1.07 18.11
C ILE A 21 -13.43 -0.11 17.41
N THR A 22 -14.02 0.79 18.19
CA THR A 22 -14.96 1.80 17.69
C THR A 22 -14.50 3.23 17.93
N THR A 23 -13.38 3.45 18.62
CA THR A 23 -12.87 4.79 18.98
C THR A 23 -12.54 5.64 17.75
N ASN A 24 -12.02 5.01 16.70
CA ASN A 24 -11.71 5.59 15.40
C ASN A 24 -12.84 5.43 14.36
N SER A 25 -14.03 4.99 14.77
CA SER A 25 -15.12 4.77 13.81
C SER A 25 -15.57 6.06 13.16
N ILE A 26 -15.86 6.01 11.86
CA ILE A 26 -16.39 7.16 11.09
C ILE A 26 -17.69 7.73 11.68
N LEU A 27 -18.45 6.92 12.43
CA LEU A 27 -19.69 7.32 13.08
C LEU A 27 -19.46 8.34 14.22
N ASN A 28 -18.22 8.46 14.71
CA ASN A 28 -17.86 9.43 15.75
C ASN A 28 -17.54 10.83 15.19
N PHE A 29 -17.58 11.00 13.86
CA PHE A 29 -17.19 12.24 13.19
C PHE A 29 -18.35 12.84 12.37
N PRO A 30 -18.30 14.15 12.04
CA PRO A 30 -19.38 14.80 11.29
C PRO A 30 -19.66 14.11 9.95
N PRO A 31 -20.92 13.70 9.66
CA PRO A 31 -21.23 12.96 8.44
C PRO A 31 -20.88 13.69 7.14
N THR A 32 -20.99 15.02 7.14
CA THR A 32 -20.59 15.86 5.99
C THR A 32 -19.08 15.80 5.71
N GLN A 33 -18.27 15.75 6.78
CA GLN A 33 -16.82 15.57 6.64
C GLN A 33 -16.50 14.16 6.14
N ILE A 34 -17.15 13.13 6.68
CA ILE A 34 -16.96 11.75 6.23
C ILE A 34 -17.36 11.56 4.77
N LEU A 35 -18.44 12.22 4.30
CA LEU A 35 -18.80 12.22 2.89
C LEU A 35 -17.68 12.82 2.01
N SER A 36 -17.13 13.95 2.43
CA SER A 36 -16.00 14.59 1.74
C SER A 36 -14.79 13.66 1.70
N ASP A 37 -14.43 13.05 2.83
CA ASP A 37 -13.28 12.15 2.95
C ASP A 37 -13.46 10.90 2.08
N ALA A 38 -14.63 10.26 2.15
CA ALA A 38 -14.95 9.06 1.37
C ALA A 38 -14.92 9.34 -0.14
N THR A 39 -15.45 10.48 -0.57
CA THR A 39 -15.49 10.88 -2.00
C THR A 39 -14.14 11.35 -2.52
N SER A 40 -13.28 11.87 -1.64
CA SER A 40 -11.89 12.26 -1.93
C SER A 40 -10.89 11.09 -1.87
N THR A 41 -11.29 9.94 -1.31
CA THR A 41 -10.46 8.72 -1.32
C THR A 41 -10.35 8.18 -2.74
N ARG A 42 -9.13 7.84 -3.17
CA ARG A 42 -8.79 7.40 -4.54
C ARG A 42 -7.69 6.35 -4.57
N ILE A 43 -7.69 5.55 -5.62
CA ILE A 43 -6.61 4.63 -5.98
C ILE A 43 -5.55 5.41 -6.75
N ILE A 44 -4.28 5.27 -6.36
CA ILE A 44 -3.16 5.87 -7.08
C ILE A 44 -2.33 4.77 -7.73
N ILE A 45 -2.10 4.89 -9.03
CA ILE A 45 -1.30 3.93 -9.81
C ILE A 45 -0.11 4.62 -10.51
N PRO A 46 0.99 3.91 -10.80
CA PRO A 46 2.07 4.43 -11.65
C PRO A 46 1.57 4.73 -13.08
N GLN A 47 2.13 5.73 -13.75
CA GLN A 47 1.68 6.16 -15.10
C GLN A 47 1.78 5.04 -16.16
N ASN A 48 2.81 4.21 -16.10
CA ASN A 48 3.02 3.10 -17.02
C ASN A 48 2.26 1.82 -16.63
N PHE A 49 1.54 1.82 -15.50
CA PHE A 49 0.84 0.64 -14.97
C PHE A 49 -0.26 0.10 -15.90
N PRO A 50 -1.10 0.93 -16.57
CA PRO A 50 -2.08 0.43 -17.54
C PRO A 50 -1.48 -0.44 -18.65
N SER A 51 -0.25 -0.14 -19.09
CA SER A 51 0.46 -0.94 -20.09
C SER A 51 0.87 -2.30 -19.54
N LEU A 52 1.43 -2.35 -18.32
CA LEU A 52 1.74 -3.61 -17.63
C LEU A 52 0.48 -4.48 -17.47
N LEU A 53 -0.63 -3.89 -17.01
CA LEU A 53 -1.88 -4.61 -16.80
C LEU A 53 -2.47 -5.17 -18.11
N SER A 54 -2.41 -4.40 -19.19
CA SER A 54 -2.89 -4.85 -20.51
C SER A 54 -2.06 -6.04 -21.04
N LYS A 55 -0.73 -5.97 -20.87
CA LYS A 55 0.18 -7.09 -21.21
C LYS A 55 -0.04 -8.29 -20.29
N PHE A 56 -0.27 -8.07 -19.00
CA PHE A 56 -0.62 -9.12 -18.03
C PHE A 56 -1.88 -9.88 -18.45
N LEU A 57 -2.96 -9.16 -18.73
CA LEU A 57 -4.23 -9.76 -19.16
C LEU A 57 -4.05 -10.55 -20.46
N THR A 58 -3.34 -9.99 -21.45
CA THR A 58 -3.03 -10.68 -22.71
C THR A 58 -2.25 -11.98 -22.46
N HIS A 59 -1.23 -11.91 -21.61
CA HIS A 59 -0.42 -13.08 -21.22
C HIS A 59 -1.29 -14.16 -20.56
N LYS A 60 -2.15 -13.77 -19.60
CA LYS A 60 -3.05 -14.69 -18.90
C LYS A 60 -4.10 -15.31 -19.81
N LEU A 61 -4.63 -14.57 -20.79
CA LEU A 61 -5.57 -15.12 -21.76
C LEU A 61 -4.94 -16.13 -22.72
N THR A 62 -3.66 -15.99 -23.00
CA THR A 62 -2.94 -16.90 -23.90
C THR A 62 -2.42 -18.12 -23.14
N SER A 63 -1.74 -17.89 -22.02
CA SER A 63 -0.91 -18.90 -21.33
C SER A 63 -1.44 -19.29 -19.94
N GLY A 64 -2.46 -18.60 -19.43
CA GLY A 64 -3.03 -18.87 -18.12
C GLY A 64 -3.83 -20.17 -18.04
N SER A 65 -4.17 -20.51 -16.80
CA SER A 65 -5.03 -21.65 -16.45
C SER A 65 -6.47 -21.47 -16.94
N THR A 66 -7.29 -22.52 -16.86
CA THR A 66 -8.71 -22.43 -17.21
C THR A 66 -9.45 -21.38 -16.35
N PRO A 67 -9.32 -21.35 -15.00
CA PRO A 67 -9.92 -20.31 -14.18
C PRO A 67 -9.49 -18.88 -14.56
N GLU A 68 -8.20 -18.68 -14.83
CA GLU A 68 -7.67 -17.37 -15.22
C GLU A 68 -8.27 -16.90 -16.54
N LYS A 69 -8.31 -17.76 -17.55
CA LYS A 69 -8.90 -17.43 -18.85
C LYS A 69 -10.38 -17.06 -18.74
N ILE A 70 -11.13 -17.76 -17.91
CA ILE A 70 -12.55 -17.46 -17.64
C ILE A 70 -12.68 -16.09 -16.96
N LEU A 71 -11.93 -15.85 -15.89
CA LEU A 71 -12.00 -14.61 -15.13
C LEU A 71 -11.60 -13.39 -15.98
N TYR A 72 -10.49 -13.50 -16.72
CA TYR A 72 -9.85 -12.37 -17.39
C TYR A 72 -10.45 -12.02 -18.75
N HIS A 73 -11.30 -12.87 -19.33
CA HIS A 73 -11.82 -12.72 -20.70
C HIS A 73 -12.37 -11.33 -21.03
N ASN A 74 -13.01 -10.66 -20.06
CA ASN A 74 -13.67 -9.37 -20.26
C ASN A 74 -13.13 -8.26 -19.34
N LEU A 75 -12.03 -8.48 -18.62
CA LEU A 75 -11.49 -7.43 -17.75
C LEU A 75 -10.71 -6.41 -18.58
N SER A 76 -11.04 -5.14 -18.40
CA SER A 76 -10.14 -4.04 -18.77
C SER A 76 -9.02 -3.88 -17.73
N TRP A 77 -8.02 -3.04 -18.03
CA TRP A 77 -7.00 -2.73 -17.03
C TRP A 77 -7.61 -2.00 -15.81
N GLN A 78 -8.67 -1.20 -16.00
CA GLN A 78 -9.40 -0.53 -14.91
C GLN A 78 -10.13 -1.53 -14.02
N ASP A 79 -10.75 -2.55 -14.62
CA ASP A 79 -11.41 -3.62 -13.88
C ASP A 79 -10.38 -4.43 -13.07
N LEU A 80 -9.19 -4.67 -13.66
CA LEU A 80 -8.10 -5.30 -12.94
C LEU A 80 -7.64 -4.44 -11.76
N VAL A 81 -7.41 -3.12 -11.92
CA VAL A 81 -7.08 -2.22 -10.78
C VAL A 81 -8.13 -2.29 -9.67
N THR A 82 -9.41 -2.22 -10.03
CA THR A 82 -10.53 -2.35 -9.09
C THR A 82 -10.43 -3.66 -8.31
N ARG A 83 -10.19 -4.76 -9.04
CA ARG A 83 -10.05 -6.11 -8.49
C ARG A 83 -8.87 -6.24 -7.53
N LEU A 84 -7.71 -5.65 -7.83
CA LEU A 84 -6.51 -5.69 -6.98
C LEU A 84 -6.75 -5.18 -5.56
N LEU A 85 -7.78 -4.36 -5.34
CA LEU A 85 -8.18 -3.89 -4.01
C LEU A 85 -9.42 -4.60 -3.47
N ALA A 86 -10.47 -4.74 -4.30
CA ALA A 86 -11.75 -5.29 -3.88
C ALA A 86 -11.68 -6.77 -3.46
N LYS A 87 -10.76 -7.54 -4.04
CA LYS A 87 -10.67 -8.99 -3.86
C LYS A 87 -9.58 -9.43 -2.88
N ARG A 88 -9.03 -8.51 -2.08
CA ARG A 88 -8.12 -8.86 -0.97
C ARG A 88 -8.87 -9.51 0.20
N PRO A 89 -8.24 -10.40 0.97
CA PRO A 89 -8.74 -10.84 2.28
C PRO A 89 -8.61 -9.71 3.32
N LEU A 90 -9.13 -9.93 4.53
CA LEU A 90 -8.97 -8.97 5.63
C LEU A 90 -7.53 -8.93 6.11
N MET A 91 -6.95 -10.11 6.30
CA MET A 91 -5.59 -10.28 6.81
C MET A 91 -4.81 -11.26 5.92
N PHE A 92 -3.54 -10.95 5.69
CA PHE A 92 -2.55 -11.77 4.98
C PHE A 92 -1.15 -11.43 5.51
N MET A 93 -0.44 -12.41 6.07
CA MET A 93 0.86 -12.16 6.70
C MET A 93 1.77 -13.39 6.79
N GLY A 94 3.08 -13.14 6.86
CA GLY A 94 4.11 -14.15 7.12
C GLY A 94 4.34 -15.15 5.99
N SER A 95 5.39 -15.97 6.13
CA SER A 95 5.82 -16.99 5.15
C SER A 95 4.85 -18.15 4.96
N THR A 96 3.97 -18.39 5.92
CA THR A 96 2.89 -19.39 5.80
C THR A 96 1.63 -18.84 5.17
N ASP A 97 1.62 -17.56 4.76
CA ASP A 97 0.47 -16.83 4.23
C ASP A 97 -0.74 -16.90 5.17
N HIS A 98 -0.52 -16.67 6.47
CA HIS A 98 -1.60 -16.68 7.45
C HIS A 98 -2.68 -15.69 7.02
N THR A 99 -3.93 -16.16 6.92
CA THR A 99 -5.00 -15.45 6.23
C THR A 99 -6.29 -15.45 7.04
N MET A 100 -7.00 -14.31 7.02
CA MET A 100 -8.39 -14.19 7.42
C MET A 100 -9.22 -13.69 6.24
N LEU A 101 -10.15 -14.51 5.76
CA LEU A 101 -11.03 -14.17 4.65
C LEU A 101 -12.07 -13.11 5.05
N ARG A 102 -12.74 -12.49 4.07
CA ARG A 102 -13.73 -11.40 4.30
C ARG A 102 -14.92 -11.81 5.17
N ASN A 103 -15.21 -13.11 5.26
CA ASN A 103 -16.24 -13.67 6.13
C ASN A 103 -15.71 -14.08 7.52
N GLY A 104 -14.45 -13.78 7.85
CA GLY A 104 -13.80 -14.15 9.11
C GLY A 104 -13.25 -15.57 9.18
N THR A 105 -13.36 -16.35 8.10
CA THR A 105 -12.79 -17.71 8.06
C THR A 105 -11.28 -17.66 7.97
N HIS A 106 -10.60 -18.51 8.74
CA HIS A 106 -9.17 -18.80 8.59
C HIS A 106 -8.99 -20.10 7.80
N PRO A 107 -8.49 -20.06 6.55
CA PRO A 107 -8.28 -21.26 5.76
C PRO A 107 -7.25 -22.19 6.40
N ARG A 108 -7.48 -23.50 6.36
CA ARG A 108 -6.48 -24.50 6.75
C ARG A 108 -5.37 -24.58 5.70
N PHE A 109 -4.11 -24.63 6.12
CA PHE A 109 -2.94 -24.68 5.23
C PHE A 109 -2.94 -23.57 4.15
N PRO A 110 -3.04 -22.29 4.55
CA PRO A 110 -3.33 -21.21 3.60
C PRO A 110 -2.28 -21.05 2.51
N ALA A 111 -0.98 -21.22 2.78
CA ALA A 111 0.07 -21.21 1.75
C ALA A 111 -0.21 -22.18 0.59
N GLN A 112 -0.67 -23.40 0.87
CA GLN A 112 -1.01 -24.37 -0.18
C GLN A 112 -2.24 -23.95 -0.98
N GLN A 113 -3.22 -23.30 -0.33
CA GLN A 113 -4.41 -22.81 -1.02
C GLN A 113 -4.08 -21.62 -1.91
N TRP A 114 -3.27 -20.67 -1.45
CA TRP A 114 -2.76 -19.57 -2.27
C TRP A 114 -1.92 -20.07 -3.44
N ASP A 115 -1.10 -21.10 -3.24
CA ASP A 115 -0.32 -21.72 -4.33
C ASP A 115 -1.18 -22.33 -5.43
N ARG A 116 -2.38 -22.81 -5.08
CA ARG A 116 -3.35 -23.35 -6.05
C ARG A 116 -4.28 -22.30 -6.63
N ASN A 117 -4.45 -21.14 -5.98
CA ASN A 117 -5.45 -20.16 -6.35
C ASN A 117 -5.17 -19.57 -7.74
N GLY A 118 -6.11 -19.73 -8.66
CA GLY A 118 -5.90 -19.37 -10.07
C GLY A 118 -5.08 -20.37 -10.90
N THR A 119 -4.87 -21.58 -10.39
CA THR A 119 -4.37 -22.72 -11.19
C THR A 119 -5.52 -23.68 -11.48
N ASP A 120 -5.32 -24.65 -12.38
CA ASP A 120 -6.32 -25.70 -12.63
C ASP A 120 -6.57 -26.60 -11.39
N SER A 121 -5.67 -26.56 -10.40
CA SER A 121 -5.82 -27.24 -9.11
C SER A 121 -6.60 -26.44 -8.07
N GLU A 122 -7.10 -25.23 -8.38
CA GLU A 122 -7.82 -24.41 -7.40
C GLU A 122 -9.09 -25.10 -6.88
N HIS A 123 -9.69 -26.02 -7.66
CA HIS A 123 -10.88 -26.78 -7.28
C HIS A 123 -10.70 -27.53 -5.94
N LEU A 124 -9.46 -27.86 -5.57
CA LEU A 124 -9.09 -28.48 -4.30
C LEU A 124 -9.20 -27.54 -3.09
N ASN A 125 -9.31 -26.23 -3.31
CA ASN A 125 -9.50 -25.27 -2.23
C ASN A 125 -10.97 -25.29 -1.75
N PRO A 126 -11.23 -25.32 -0.43
CA PRO A 126 -12.60 -25.33 0.11
C PRO A 126 -13.34 -23.99 0.01
N GLY A 127 -12.65 -22.86 -0.24
CA GLY A 127 -13.32 -21.56 -0.31
C GLY A 127 -12.47 -20.39 -0.83
N LEU A 128 -11.14 -20.47 -0.75
CA LEU A 128 -10.24 -19.50 -1.38
C LEU A 128 -10.15 -19.82 -2.88
N ARG A 129 -10.87 -19.05 -3.71
CA ARG A 129 -10.93 -19.22 -5.18
C ARG A 129 -10.61 -17.92 -5.91
N LEU A 130 -10.13 -18.03 -7.15
CA LEU A 130 -9.69 -16.88 -7.94
C LEU A 130 -10.82 -15.87 -8.16
N GLU A 131 -12.05 -16.33 -8.32
CA GLU A 131 -13.23 -15.45 -8.45
C GLU A 131 -13.36 -14.45 -7.29
N GLU A 132 -13.03 -14.90 -6.07
CA GLU A 132 -13.20 -14.13 -4.84
C GLU A 132 -11.90 -13.56 -4.27
N TYR A 133 -10.74 -14.09 -4.64
CA TYR A 133 -9.45 -13.68 -4.08
C TYR A 133 -8.36 -13.63 -5.15
N LEU A 134 -7.34 -12.81 -4.91
CA LEU A 134 -6.24 -12.60 -5.85
C LEU A 134 -5.42 -13.88 -6.11
N SER A 135 -4.88 -14.07 -7.30
CA SER A 135 -3.78 -15.01 -7.52
C SER A 135 -2.47 -14.41 -7.00
N TYR A 136 -1.43 -15.23 -6.79
CA TYR A 136 -0.11 -14.74 -6.39
C TYR A 136 0.49 -13.74 -7.40
N ASP A 137 0.19 -13.93 -8.68
CA ASP A 137 0.62 -13.04 -9.75
C ASP A 137 -0.11 -11.68 -9.67
N GLU A 138 -1.39 -11.68 -9.27
CA GLU A 138 -2.14 -10.44 -8.98
C GLU A 138 -1.63 -9.74 -7.71
N ILE A 139 -1.20 -10.48 -6.67
CA ILE A 139 -0.67 -9.86 -5.45
C ILE A 139 0.57 -9.02 -5.77
N MET A 140 1.43 -9.46 -6.69
CA MET A 140 2.58 -8.67 -7.12
C MET A 140 2.15 -7.34 -7.75
N LEU A 141 1.19 -7.35 -8.67
CA LEU A 141 0.62 -6.12 -9.24
C LEU A 141 0.00 -5.22 -8.16
N SER A 142 -0.75 -5.82 -7.24
CA SER A 142 -1.43 -5.16 -6.14
C SER A 142 -0.47 -4.43 -5.18
N SER A 143 0.78 -4.90 -5.08
CA SER A 143 1.82 -4.23 -4.27
C SER A 143 2.38 -2.94 -4.90
N LEU A 144 2.08 -2.67 -6.18
CA LEU A 144 2.65 -1.54 -6.93
C LEU A 144 1.71 -0.32 -6.96
N ILE A 145 0.56 -0.39 -6.30
CA ILE A 145 -0.46 0.67 -6.25
C ILE A 145 -0.70 1.13 -4.81
N GLY A 146 -1.31 2.31 -4.64
CA GLY A 146 -1.66 2.87 -3.34
C GLY A 146 -3.14 3.26 -3.23
N VAL A 147 -3.58 3.46 -1.99
CA VAL A 147 -4.88 4.10 -1.68
C VAL A 147 -4.61 5.33 -0.83
N SER A 148 -5.10 6.47 -1.29
CA SER A 148 -4.90 7.78 -0.70
C SER A 148 -6.24 8.40 -0.32
N GLY A 149 -6.36 8.94 0.88
CA GLY A 149 -7.57 9.59 1.34
C GLY A 149 -7.34 10.51 2.55
N PRO A 150 -8.19 11.53 2.74
CA PRO A 150 -8.25 12.27 4.00
C PRO A 150 -8.71 11.37 5.14
N SER A 151 -8.20 11.61 6.34
CA SER A 151 -8.61 10.83 7.53
C SER A 151 -8.66 11.68 8.79
N HIS A 152 -9.52 11.27 9.71
CA HIS A 152 -9.47 11.73 11.09
C HIS A 152 -8.46 10.88 11.84
N PHE A 153 -7.60 11.54 12.62
CA PHE A 153 -6.73 10.87 13.57
C PHE A 153 -7.29 11.02 14.98
N ILE A 154 -6.99 10.04 15.84
CA ILE A 154 -7.44 10.03 17.25
C ILE A 154 -6.27 10.00 18.25
N ASN A 155 -5.05 9.81 17.76
CA ASN A 155 -3.81 9.79 18.53
C ASN A 155 -2.59 10.05 17.62
N SER A 156 -1.39 10.10 18.21
CA SER A 156 -0.13 10.36 17.51
C SER A 156 0.27 9.29 16.50
N GLY A 157 -0.30 8.07 16.58
CA GLY A 157 0.01 6.98 15.67
C GLY A 157 1.17 6.07 16.08
N SER A 158 1.59 6.10 17.35
CA SER A 158 2.58 5.15 17.88
C SER A 158 2.22 3.70 17.51
N ARG A 159 3.23 2.84 17.27
CA ARG A 159 3.00 1.40 17.00
C ARG A 159 2.29 0.65 18.12
N TYR A 160 2.20 1.25 19.31
CA TYR A 160 1.53 0.71 20.48
C TYR A 160 0.27 1.51 20.87
N ASN A 161 -0.29 2.30 19.96
CA ASN A 161 -1.42 3.18 20.28
C ASN A 161 -2.71 2.42 20.66
N GLY A 162 -2.94 1.23 20.10
CA GLY A 162 -4.06 0.36 20.48
C GLY A 162 -5.46 0.97 20.30
N GLY A 163 -5.60 2.05 19.53
CA GLY A 163 -6.85 2.78 19.36
C GLY A 163 -7.24 3.64 20.55
N VAL A 164 -6.30 3.94 21.45
CA VAL A 164 -6.51 4.83 22.60
C VAL A 164 -6.49 6.28 22.13
N LEU A 165 -7.38 7.10 22.68
CA LEU A 165 -7.44 8.54 22.38
C LEU A 165 -6.30 9.29 23.07
N ASP A 166 -5.59 10.14 22.33
CA ASP A 166 -4.66 11.10 22.93
C ASP A 166 -5.36 12.43 23.27
N PRO A 167 -4.79 13.25 24.17
CA PRO A 167 -5.28 14.60 24.42
C PRO A 167 -5.25 15.47 23.15
N VAL A 168 -6.34 16.18 22.88
CA VAL A 168 -6.45 17.13 21.77
C VAL A 168 -5.30 18.14 21.81
N GLY A 169 -4.72 18.42 20.63
CA GLY A 169 -3.58 19.33 20.48
C GLY A 169 -2.21 18.67 20.60
N THR A 170 -2.12 17.39 21.01
CA THR A 170 -0.85 16.64 21.05
C THR A 170 -0.52 15.92 19.73
N PHE A 171 -1.50 15.84 18.83
CA PHE A 171 -1.40 15.20 17.52
C PHE A 171 -2.13 16.07 16.46
N GLU A 172 -1.82 15.85 15.19
CA GLU A 172 -2.63 16.37 14.09
C GLU A 172 -3.97 15.63 14.06
N GLU A 173 -5.10 16.32 14.10
CA GLU A 173 -6.41 15.67 14.06
C GLU A 173 -6.82 15.23 12.65
N ARG A 174 -6.13 15.75 11.63
CA ARG A 174 -6.46 15.62 10.21
C ARG A 174 -5.20 15.50 9.37
N GLY A 175 -5.25 14.68 8.34
CA GLY A 175 -4.22 14.60 7.31
C GLY A 175 -4.65 13.73 6.15
N ILE A 176 -3.77 13.59 5.17
CA ILE A 176 -3.87 12.56 4.15
C ILE A 176 -3.07 11.36 4.61
N ILE A 177 -3.66 10.17 4.46
CA ILE A 177 -2.99 8.91 4.73
C ILE A 177 -2.95 8.10 3.43
N ILE A 178 -1.79 7.53 3.13
CA ILE A 178 -1.53 6.78 1.90
C ILE A 178 -1.01 5.39 2.27
N GLY A 179 -1.78 4.36 1.91
CA GLY A 179 -1.38 2.97 2.06
C GLY A 179 -0.48 2.56 0.90
N LEU A 180 0.74 2.15 1.21
CA LEU A 180 1.76 1.74 0.23
C LEU A 180 2.45 0.46 0.67
N VAL A 181 2.90 -0.32 -0.30
CA VAL A 181 3.51 -1.63 -0.07
C VAL A 181 5.00 -1.56 -0.39
N GLY A 182 5.81 -2.13 0.49
CA GLY A 182 7.25 -2.33 0.28
C GLY A 182 7.56 -3.60 -0.51
N ALA A 183 8.84 -3.97 -0.56
CA ALA A 183 9.24 -5.27 -1.08
C ALA A 183 9.00 -6.36 -0.01
N ARG A 184 8.40 -7.50 -0.39
CA ARG A 184 8.09 -8.64 0.48
C ARG A 184 8.87 -9.89 0.05
N PHE A 185 9.66 -10.46 0.97
CA PHE A 185 10.52 -11.64 0.72
C PHE A 185 10.15 -12.88 1.55
N GLU A 186 8.94 -12.94 2.10
CA GLU A 186 8.46 -14.04 2.96
C GLU A 186 8.50 -15.42 2.31
N ARG A 187 8.45 -15.48 0.97
CA ARG A 187 8.48 -16.71 0.19
C ARG A 187 9.46 -16.58 -0.97
N GLY A 188 10.36 -17.55 -1.10
CA GLY A 188 11.50 -17.47 -2.02
C GLY A 188 11.17 -17.46 -3.52
N ASP A 189 9.97 -17.90 -3.91
CA ASP A 189 9.52 -17.98 -5.30
C ASP A 189 8.27 -17.13 -5.57
N ARG A 190 7.95 -16.19 -4.67
CA ARG A 190 6.79 -15.30 -4.78
C ARG A 190 7.21 -13.85 -4.59
N MET A 191 6.39 -12.94 -5.12
CA MET A 191 6.55 -11.49 -4.91
C MET A 191 7.96 -11.03 -5.29
N ASP A 192 8.53 -10.08 -4.54
CA ASP A 192 9.83 -9.47 -4.80
C ASP A 192 10.99 -10.47 -4.80
N SER A 193 10.85 -11.62 -4.13
CA SER A 193 11.86 -12.69 -4.17
C SER A 193 12.14 -13.19 -5.57
N VAL A 194 11.12 -13.24 -6.44
CA VAL A 194 11.26 -13.72 -7.83
C VAL A 194 12.26 -12.87 -8.61
N PHE A 195 12.32 -11.58 -8.31
CA PHE A 195 13.08 -10.61 -9.09
C PHE A 195 14.45 -10.30 -8.47
N MET A 196 14.53 -10.29 -7.14
CA MET A 196 15.70 -9.75 -6.42
C MET A 196 16.53 -10.82 -5.72
N LEU A 197 16.03 -12.05 -5.56
CA LEU A 197 16.75 -13.15 -4.90
C LEU A 197 17.22 -14.20 -5.90
N PRO A 198 18.16 -15.09 -5.53
CA PRO A 198 18.56 -16.22 -6.37
C PRO A 198 17.35 -17.02 -6.86
N ALA A 199 17.35 -17.35 -8.15
CA ALA A 199 16.27 -18.14 -8.73
C ALA A 199 16.16 -19.50 -8.04
N VAL A 200 14.92 -19.93 -7.76
CA VAL A 200 14.64 -21.28 -7.30
C VAL A 200 14.70 -22.26 -8.47
N GLU A 201 14.91 -23.56 -8.19
CA GLU A 201 15.02 -24.60 -9.23
C GLU A 201 13.74 -24.77 -10.06
N SER A 202 12.57 -24.56 -9.45
CA SER A 202 11.25 -24.76 -10.08
C SER A 202 10.34 -23.58 -9.78
N PRO A 203 10.52 -22.43 -10.46
CA PRO A 203 9.70 -21.26 -10.25
C PRO A 203 8.26 -21.53 -10.70
N ARG A 204 7.30 -21.11 -9.88
CA ARG A 204 5.87 -21.25 -10.20
C ARG A 204 5.35 -20.15 -11.12
N GLN A 205 5.98 -18.98 -11.11
CA GLN A 205 5.63 -17.88 -12.01
C GLN A 205 6.11 -18.18 -13.43
N HIS A 206 5.25 -17.91 -14.42
CA HIS A 206 5.61 -18.09 -15.82
C HIS A 206 6.73 -17.10 -16.21
N PRO A 207 7.79 -17.52 -16.94
CA PRO A 207 8.94 -16.66 -17.25
C PRO A 207 8.60 -15.40 -18.05
N GLU A 208 7.62 -15.48 -18.95
CA GLU A 208 7.14 -14.30 -19.68
C GLU A 208 6.54 -13.24 -18.74
N LEU A 209 5.83 -13.65 -17.69
CA LEU A 209 5.33 -12.71 -16.70
C LEU A 209 6.49 -12.03 -15.95
N THR A 210 7.54 -12.79 -15.61
CA THR A 210 8.76 -12.23 -15.02
C THR A 210 9.39 -11.18 -15.93
N ARG A 211 9.45 -11.44 -17.25
CA ARG A 211 9.96 -10.49 -18.25
C ARG A 211 9.14 -9.20 -18.29
N LEU A 212 7.81 -9.29 -18.23
CA LEU A 212 6.92 -8.13 -18.21
C LEU A 212 7.17 -7.21 -17.00
N PHE A 213 7.43 -7.78 -15.82
CA PHE A 213 7.77 -7.01 -14.63
C PHE A 213 9.15 -6.34 -14.73
N PHE A 214 10.17 -7.02 -15.26
CA PHE A 214 11.47 -6.39 -15.51
C PHE A 214 11.36 -5.23 -16.52
N GLU A 215 10.58 -5.41 -17.59
CA GLU A 215 10.28 -4.32 -18.54
C GLU A 215 9.61 -3.14 -17.83
N PHE A 216 8.65 -3.40 -16.94
CA PHE A 216 7.97 -2.38 -16.17
C PHE A 216 8.88 -1.66 -15.16
N PHE A 217 9.78 -2.40 -14.51
CA PHE A 217 10.79 -1.84 -13.61
C PHE A 217 11.87 -1.04 -14.36
N GLY A 218 12.03 -1.26 -15.68
CA GLY A 218 13.06 -0.62 -16.48
C GLY A 218 14.48 -1.07 -16.10
N VAL A 219 14.60 -2.30 -15.59
CA VAL A 219 15.87 -2.86 -15.13
C VAL A 219 15.92 -4.35 -15.43
N GLU A 220 17.12 -4.88 -15.61
CA GLU A 220 17.36 -6.32 -15.70
C GLU A 220 18.18 -6.78 -14.50
N ARG A 221 18.17 -8.09 -14.24
CA ARG A 221 19.02 -8.65 -13.20
C ARG A 221 20.49 -8.48 -13.58
N GLY A 222 21.31 -7.99 -12.65
CA GLY A 222 22.72 -7.76 -12.92
C GLY A 222 23.48 -9.05 -13.26
N GLU A 223 24.35 -9.00 -14.26
CA GLU A 223 25.22 -10.14 -14.61
C GLU A 223 26.07 -10.56 -13.41
N GLY A 224 26.05 -11.86 -13.07
CA GLY A 224 26.84 -12.40 -11.97
C GLY A 224 26.31 -12.08 -10.55
N VAL A 225 25.16 -11.42 -10.41
CA VAL A 225 24.53 -11.17 -9.10
C VAL A 225 24.00 -12.49 -8.52
N ARG A 226 24.72 -13.01 -7.52
CA ARG A 226 24.44 -14.30 -6.84
C ARG A 226 23.57 -14.19 -5.60
N GLY A 227 23.17 -12.98 -5.19
CA GLY A 227 22.44 -12.72 -3.95
C GLY A 227 21.30 -11.73 -4.18
N PHE A 228 21.07 -10.88 -3.19
CA PHE A 228 20.13 -9.76 -3.27
C PHE A 228 20.57 -8.75 -4.33
N ASP A 229 19.72 -8.54 -5.35
CA ASP A 229 19.94 -7.58 -6.41
C ASP A 229 19.46 -6.19 -6.00
N VAL A 230 20.43 -5.32 -5.71
CA VAL A 230 20.20 -3.96 -5.21
C VAL A 230 19.58 -3.06 -6.29
N GLU A 231 19.95 -3.23 -7.56
CA GLU A 231 19.44 -2.38 -8.63
C GLU A 231 17.99 -2.69 -8.94
N VAL A 232 17.61 -3.97 -8.90
CA VAL A 232 16.21 -4.39 -9.01
C VAL A 232 15.39 -3.91 -7.81
N TYR A 233 15.93 -4.00 -6.59
CA TYR A 233 15.27 -3.45 -5.40
C TYR A 233 15.05 -1.95 -5.51
N LYS A 234 16.08 -1.21 -5.93
CA LYS A 234 16.01 0.24 -6.18
C LYS A 234 14.92 0.60 -7.18
N ALA A 235 14.89 -0.07 -8.34
CA ALA A 235 13.87 0.15 -9.38
C ALA A 235 12.45 -0.12 -8.85
N ARG A 236 12.27 -1.19 -8.06
CA ARG A 236 11.00 -1.46 -7.38
C ARG A 236 10.63 -0.31 -6.43
N ILE A 237 11.52 0.05 -5.50
CA ILE A 237 11.23 1.09 -4.50
C ILE A 237 10.95 2.45 -5.16
N ARG A 238 11.60 2.75 -6.30
CA ARG A 238 11.36 3.97 -7.08
C ARG A 238 9.89 4.14 -7.45
N ILE A 239 9.18 3.06 -7.77
CA ILE A 239 7.75 3.10 -8.06
C ILE A 239 6.96 3.61 -6.84
N THR A 240 7.22 3.06 -5.66
CA THR A 240 6.55 3.48 -4.42
C THR A 240 6.90 4.91 -4.03
N ALA A 241 8.17 5.29 -4.16
CA ALA A 241 8.62 6.66 -3.88
C ALA A 241 7.91 7.68 -4.78
N ASN A 242 7.85 7.40 -6.09
CA ASN A 242 7.18 8.26 -7.05
C ASN A 242 5.67 8.39 -6.75
N VAL A 243 4.99 7.28 -6.46
CA VAL A 243 3.56 7.31 -6.09
C VAL A 243 3.33 8.18 -4.86
N LEU A 244 4.13 8.04 -3.81
CA LEU A 244 4.00 8.83 -2.58
C LEU A 244 4.22 10.33 -2.84
N LEU A 245 5.35 10.68 -3.43
CA LEU A 245 5.76 12.09 -3.60
C LEU A 245 4.82 12.83 -4.56
N LEU A 246 4.41 12.19 -5.66
CA LEU A 246 3.51 12.80 -6.64
C LEU A 246 2.09 12.96 -6.08
N GLU A 247 1.57 11.98 -5.36
CA GLU A 247 0.26 12.10 -4.71
C GLU A 247 0.28 13.16 -3.60
N ALA A 248 1.34 13.22 -2.79
CA ALA A 248 1.48 14.26 -1.77
C ALA A 248 1.50 15.66 -2.39
N ASN A 249 2.24 15.84 -3.49
CA ASN A 249 2.28 17.08 -4.25
C ASN A 249 0.89 17.45 -4.81
N ALA A 250 0.15 16.50 -5.38
CA ALA A 250 -1.20 16.72 -5.88
C ALA A 250 -2.17 17.10 -4.75
N ARG A 251 -2.12 16.39 -3.62
CA ARG A 251 -2.94 16.66 -2.43
C ARG A 251 -2.67 18.05 -1.85
N ALA A 252 -1.42 18.46 -1.78
CA ALA A 252 -1.03 19.80 -1.34
C ALA A 252 -1.62 20.89 -2.26
N LYS A 253 -1.53 20.70 -3.58
CA LYS A 253 -2.13 21.62 -4.56
C LYS A 253 -3.64 21.72 -4.42
N ASP A 254 -4.32 20.58 -4.28
CA ASP A 254 -5.77 20.52 -4.10
C ASP A 254 -6.22 21.24 -2.82
N ASP A 255 -5.43 21.11 -1.74
CA ASP A 255 -5.72 21.68 -0.42
C ASP A 255 -5.29 23.16 -0.27
N GLY A 256 -4.32 23.61 -1.08
CA GLY A 256 -3.78 24.98 -1.05
C GLY A 256 -2.67 25.22 -0.01
N ARG A 257 -2.27 24.19 0.73
CA ARG A 257 -1.10 24.20 1.63
C ARG A 257 0.12 23.56 0.98
N THR A 258 1.25 23.58 1.68
CA THR A 258 2.42 22.74 1.33
C THR A 258 2.34 21.40 2.08
N ALA A 259 2.82 20.32 1.46
CA ALA A 259 2.82 19.00 2.07
C ALA A 259 4.05 18.77 2.97
N TYR A 260 3.77 18.31 4.19
CA TYR A 260 4.71 17.63 5.07
C TYR A 260 4.56 16.12 4.85
N VAL A 261 5.50 15.51 4.14
CA VAL A 261 5.46 14.08 3.78
C VAL A 261 6.16 13.24 4.83
N TYR A 262 5.42 12.36 5.49
CA TYR A 262 5.93 11.43 6.48
C TYR A 262 6.17 10.05 5.87
N VAL A 263 7.45 9.66 5.76
CA VAL A 263 7.91 8.42 5.15
C VAL A 263 8.32 7.42 6.22
N VAL A 264 7.61 6.29 6.28
CA VAL A 264 8.00 5.13 7.08
C VAL A 264 8.80 4.13 6.25
N GLY A 265 9.48 3.19 6.91
CA GLY A 265 10.15 2.07 6.26
C GLY A 265 9.15 1.08 5.67
N LEU A 266 8.92 1.16 4.35
CA LEU A 266 8.06 0.22 3.62
C LEU A 266 8.86 -1.02 3.22
N GLY A 267 8.59 -2.16 3.88
CA GLY A 267 9.35 -3.40 3.67
C GLY A 267 10.74 -3.42 4.31
N LEU A 268 10.98 -2.55 5.31
CA LEU A 268 12.21 -2.51 6.12
C LEU A 268 12.03 -3.13 7.53
N GLY A 269 10.91 -3.82 7.75
CA GLY A 269 10.63 -4.54 9.00
C GLY A 269 10.95 -6.02 8.87
N VAL A 270 9.96 -6.87 9.15
CA VAL A 270 10.07 -8.33 8.99
C VAL A 270 10.36 -8.77 7.55
N TRP A 271 10.18 -7.87 6.57
CA TRP A 271 10.55 -8.10 5.17
C TRP A 271 11.94 -7.59 4.81
N GLU A 272 12.74 -7.08 5.75
CA GLU A 272 14.13 -6.76 5.43
C GLU A 272 14.95 -8.05 5.22
N ARG A 273 15.65 -8.13 4.09
CA ARG A 273 16.41 -9.30 3.65
C ARG A 273 17.91 -9.03 3.51
N ASP A 274 18.30 -7.79 3.24
CA ASP A 274 19.70 -7.37 3.08
C ASP A 274 19.97 -6.09 3.88
N ARG A 275 21.09 -6.05 4.61
CA ARG A 275 21.52 -4.91 5.46
C ARG A 275 21.64 -3.58 4.72
N ARG A 276 21.69 -3.59 3.39
CA ARG A 276 21.77 -2.39 2.54
C ARG A 276 20.38 -1.82 2.22
N GLN A 277 19.28 -2.53 2.50
CA GLN A 277 17.94 -2.13 2.08
C GLN A 277 17.56 -0.75 2.59
N ALA A 278 17.75 -0.46 3.88
CA ALA A 278 17.40 0.86 4.44
C ALA A 278 18.18 2.00 3.76
N GLU A 279 19.48 1.80 3.52
CA GLU A 279 20.34 2.77 2.83
C GLU A 279 19.86 3.00 1.39
N VAL A 280 19.62 1.93 0.64
CA VAL A 280 19.17 2.00 -0.76
C VAL A 280 17.77 2.61 -0.84
N TYR A 281 16.87 2.26 0.09
CA TYR A 281 15.52 2.80 0.17
C TYR A 281 15.53 4.33 0.30
N VAL A 282 16.28 4.86 1.28
CA VAL A 282 16.37 6.32 1.50
C VAL A 282 17.07 7.01 0.32
N GLN A 283 18.13 6.42 -0.24
CA GLN A 283 18.78 6.95 -1.44
C GLN A 283 17.83 7.01 -2.64
N THR A 284 17.01 5.98 -2.83
CA THR A 284 16.01 5.92 -3.93
C THR A 284 14.99 7.04 -3.83
N PHE A 285 14.56 7.38 -2.61
CA PHE A 285 13.71 8.55 -2.38
C PHE A 285 14.45 9.87 -2.65
N GLY A 286 15.72 9.98 -2.27
CA GLY A 286 16.53 11.17 -2.56
C GLY A 286 16.63 11.44 -4.06
N GLU A 287 16.91 10.42 -4.85
CA GLU A 287 16.93 10.54 -6.31
C GLU A 287 15.54 10.86 -6.89
N ALA A 288 14.47 10.29 -6.34
CA ALA A 288 13.10 10.64 -6.76
C ALA A 288 12.79 12.12 -6.46
N ILE A 289 13.25 12.65 -5.33
CA ILE A 289 13.12 14.08 -4.98
C ILE A 289 13.87 14.95 -6.00
N GLU A 290 15.09 14.57 -6.41
CA GLU A 290 15.87 15.30 -7.42
C GLU A 290 15.23 15.30 -8.82
N GLU A 291 14.53 14.23 -9.18
CA GLU A 291 14.00 14.08 -10.54
C GLU A 291 12.56 14.57 -10.71
N LEU A 292 11.74 14.49 -9.67
CA LEU A 292 10.31 14.80 -9.77
C LEU A 292 10.00 16.29 -9.59
N GLU A 293 8.87 16.71 -10.17
CA GLU A 293 8.30 18.05 -10.02
C GLU A 293 7.32 18.11 -8.82
N ILE A 294 7.91 18.16 -7.63
CA ILE A 294 7.20 18.11 -6.34
C ILE A 294 7.19 19.46 -5.60
N GLY A 295 7.07 20.57 -6.33
CA GLY A 295 7.18 21.93 -5.78
C GLY A 295 6.17 22.33 -4.70
N SER A 296 5.13 21.52 -4.45
CA SER A 296 4.20 21.71 -3.32
C SER A 296 4.56 20.88 -2.08
N VAL A 297 5.66 20.12 -2.12
CA VAL A 297 6.20 19.36 -0.98
C VAL A 297 7.27 20.20 -0.28
N SER A 298 6.95 20.74 0.89
CA SER A 298 7.88 21.54 1.69
C SER A 298 8.85 20.69 2.49
N THR A 299 8.39 19.54 2.99
CA THR A 299 9.18 18.69 3.89
C THR A 299 8.99 17.21 3.56
N VAL A 300 10.08 16.44 3.60
CA VAL A 300 10.06 14.98 3.63
C VAL A 300 10.77 14.49 4.90
N GLU A 301 10.02 13.88 5.79
CA GLU A 301 10.49 13.29 7.03
C GLU A 301 10.64 11.77 6.89
N PHE A 302 11.87 11.26 6.97
CA PHE A 302 12.14 9.83 7.12
C PHE A 302 12.16 9.48 8.60
N ALA A 303 11.12 8.81 9.07
CA ALA A 303 10.94 8.50 10.48
C ALA A 303 11.13 7.02 10.77
N TRP A 304 11.86 6.72 11.85
CA TRP A 304 12.18 5.35 12.28
C TRP A 304 12.95 4.53 11.23
N ILE A 305 13.73 5.19 10.37
CA ILE A 305 14.62 4.56 9.40
C ILE A 305 16.06 4.91 9.76
N ASP A 306 16.81 3.95 10.29
CA ASP A 306 18.20 4.15 10.67
C ASP A 306 19.11 3.99 9.44
N VAL A 307 19.75 5.09 9.01
CA VAL A 307 20.72 5.13 7.91
C VAL A 307 21.95 5.96 8.29
N SER A 308 23.08 5.70 7.64
CA SER A 308 24.34 6.39 7.87
C SER A 308 24.25 7.90 7.63
N GLU A 309 25.08 8.67 8.35
CA GLU A 309 25.21 10.12 8.15
C GLU A 309 25.59 10.49 6.71
N ARG A 310 26.26 9.59 5.99
CA ARG A 310 26.57 9.78 4.57
C ARG A 310 25.30 9.84 3.74
N THR A 311 24.40 8.86 3.89
CA THR A 311 23.13 8.83 3.18
C THR A 311 22.22 9.98 3.61
N GLN A 312 22.17 10.30 4.91
CA GLN A 312 21.42 11.46 5.38
C GLN A 312 21.90 12.77 4.71
N ARG A 313 23.22 12.97 4.60
CA ARG A 313 23.79 14.16 3.93
C ARG A 313 23.48 14.20 2.44
N LEU A 314 23.55 13.05 1.75
CA LEU A 314 23.24 12.94 0.33
C LEU A 314 21.79 13.35 0.07
N VAL A 315 20.83 12.74 0.77
CA VAL A 315 19.40 13.04 0.58
C VAL A 315 19.04 14.45 1.06
N LYS A 316 19.66 14.96 2.12
CA LYS A 316 19.53 16.37 2.49
C LYS A 316 20.03 17.32 1.40
N SER A 317 21.02 16.92 0.60
CA SER A 317 21.47 17.72 -0.55
C SER A 317 20.44 17.73 -1.67
N ALA A 318 19.94 16.55 -2.03
CA ALA A 318 18.83 16.36 -2.98
C ALA A 318 17.65 17.30 -2.66
N GLY A 319 17.18 17.27 -1.41
CA GLY A 319 16.07 18.12 -0.98
C GLY A 319 16.39 19.62 -1.08
N ARG A 320 17.58 20.07 -0.66
CA ARG A 320 17.97 21.49 -0.75
C ARG A 320 17.95 22.02 -2.17
N GLU A 321 18.36 21.22 -3.16
CA GLU A 321 18.35 21.61 -4.57
C GLU A 321 16.93 21.82 -5.11
N LYS A 322 15.94 21.19 -4.48
CA LYS A 322 14.51 21.31 -4.83
C LYS A 322 13.70 22.22 -3.90
N GLY A 323 14.34 22.82 -2.89
CA GLY A 323 13.64 23.61 -1.88
C GLY A 323 12.78 22.79 -0.92
N THR A 324 13.06 21.48 -0.79
CA THR A 324 12.38 20.56 0.12
C THR A 324 13.28 20.26 1.33
N GLU A 325 12.77 20.50 2.53
CA GLU A 325 13.45 20.16 3.78
C GLU A 325 13.46 18.64 3.99
N ILE A 326 14.61 18.07 4.35
CA ILE A 326 14.73 16.64 4.65
C ILE A 326 15.04 16.43 6.13
N VAL A 327 14.14 15.74 6.81
CA VAL A 327 14.21 15.45 8.24
C VAL A 327 14.42 13.95 8.45
N PHE A 328 15.26 13.59 9.42
CA PHE A 328 15.38 12.22 9.91
C PHE A 328 15.00 12.23 11.39
N SER A 329 14.03 11.41 11.79
CA SER A 329 13.48 11.48 13.14
C SER A 329 13.04 10.12 13.68
N LYS A 330 12.54 10.14 14.92
CA LYS A 330 11.77 9.05 15.54
C LYS A 330 10.42 9.57 16.04
N ARG A 331 9.83 10.54 15.32
CA ARG A 331 8.51 11.12 15.62
C ARG A 331 7.42 10.08 15.37
N ASP A 332 6.31 10.14 16.09
CA ASP A 332 5.13 9.34 15.73
C ASP A 332 4.41 9.97 14.51
N PRO A 333 3.74 9.18 13.64
CA PRO A 333 3.23 9.65 12.35
C PRO A 333 2.40 10.94 12.38
N ALA A 334 1.42 10.99 13.28
CA ALA A 334 0.51 12.12 13.46
C ALA A 334 0.81 12.95 14.70
N ALA A 335 1.99 12.82 15.34
CA ALA A 335 2.37 13.78 16.39
C ALA A 335 2.26 15.23 15.87
N LYS A 336 1.93 16.18 16.74
CA LYS A 336 1.70 17.57 16.32
C LYS A 336 2.91 18.12 15.55
N LEU A 337 2.68 18.76 14.41
CA LEU A 337 3.74 19.41 13.66
C LEU A 337 4.17 20.69 14.38
N GLU A 338 5.48 20.95 14.42
CA GLU A 338 6.02 22.18 15.01
C GLU A 338 5.65 23.42 14.19
N LYS A 339 5.57 23.25 12.86
CA LYS A 339 5.18 24.29 11.92
C LYS A 339 3.69 24.18 11.60
N GLU A 340 2.95 25.23 11.90
CA GLU A 340 1.53 25.34 11.53
C GLU A 340 1.35 25.58 10.03
N GLY A 341 0.21 25.17 9.48
CA GLY A 341 -0.20 25.50 8.12
C GLY A 341 0.33 24.56 7.03
N GLU A 342 0.96 23.45 7.39
CA GLU A 342 1.32 22.38 6.45
C GLU A 342 0.23 21.29 6.42
N LEU A 343 0.07 20.62 5.28
CA LEU A 343 -0.76 19.43 5.15
C LEU A 343 0.08 18.20 5.49
N LEU A 344 -0.24 17.53 6.59
CA LEU A 344 0.36 16.23 6.91
C LEU A 344 -0.09 15.19 5.87
N VAL A 345 0.87 14.62 5.15
CA VAL A 345 0.67 13.48 4.24
C VAL A 345 1.51 12.31 4.73
N LEU A 346 0.88 11.32 5.35
CA LEU A 346 1.59 10.20 5.96
C LEU A 346 1.44 8.91 5.14
N SER A 347 2.53 8.18 5.03
CA SER A 347 2.52 6.81 4.50
C SER A 347 2.43 5.80 5.65
N TYR A 348 1.73 4.69 5.42
CA TYR A 348 1.83 3.51 6.28
C TYR A 348 2.23 2.28 5.47
N ALA A 349 3.00 1.39 6.11
CA ALA A 349 3.37 0.11 5.54
C ALA A 349 2.14 -0.78 5.49
N TRP A 350 1.71 -1.13 4.28
CA TRP A 350 0.58 -2.00 3.98
C TRP A 350 1.05 -3.31 3.32
N ASP A 351 0.16 -4.29 3.23
CA ASP A 351 0.36 -5.56 2.50
C ASP A 351 -0.39 -5.55 1.15
N GLY A 352 0.24 -6.12 0.13
CA GLY A 352 -0.32 -6.24 -1.22
C GLY A 352 -1.56 -7.14 -1.31
N ASN A 353 -1.86 -7.92 -0.28
CA ASN A 353 -3.00 -8.84 -0.23
C ASN A 353 -3.77 -8.76 1.09
N SER A 354 -3.93 -7.59 1.68
CA SER A 354 -4.85 -7.39 2.81
C SER A 354 -5.70 -6.14 2.62
N PHE A 355 -6.81 -6.06 3.34
CA PHE A 355 -7.49 -4.78 3.58
C PHE A 355 -6.63 -3.88 4.48
N PRO A 356 -6.90 -2.56 4.50
CA PRO A 356 -6.20 -1.64 5.39
C PRO A 356 -6.27 -2.12 6.83
N GLY A 357 -5.13 -2.11 7.52
CA GLY A 357 -5.00 -2.56 8.90
C GLY A 357 -4.52 -4.00 9.10
N ASN A 358 -4.64 -4.86 8.08
CA ASN A 358 -4.12 -6.23 8.08
C ASN A 358 -4.41 -7.01 9.38
N GLU A 359 -3.44 -7.16 10.29
CA GLU A 359 -3.57 -7.87 11.57
C GLU A 359 -4.60 -7.23 12.52
N TYR A 360 -4.97 -5.97 12.28
CA TYR A 360 -6.10 -5.29 12.91
C TYR A 360 -7.36 -6.13 12.87
N TRP A 361 -7.68 -6.75 11.72
CA TRP A 361 -8.89 -7.55 11.57
C TRP A 361 -8.87 -8.83 12.38
N GLY A 362 -7.67 -9.34 12.72
CA GLY A 362 -7.47 -10.46 13.64
C GLY A 362 -7.43 -10.06 15.12
N GLY A 363 -7.64 -8.79 15.45
CA GLY A 363 -7.61 -8.26 16.82
C GLY A 363 -6.22 -7.87 17.32
N SER A 364 -5.19 -7.87 16.46
CA SER A 364 -3.88 -7.34 16.81
C SER A 364 -3.89 -5.82 16.63
N LEU A 365 -3.90 -5.07 17.73
CA LEU A 365 -4.03 -3.60 17.71
C LEU A 365 -2.68 -2.87 17.87
N MET A 366 -1.58 -3.61 17.97
CA MET A 366 -0.26 -3.08 18.29
C MET A 366 0.85 -3.89 17.61
N GLY A 367 2.05 -3.32 17.55
CA GLY A 367 3.29 -4.04 17.21
C GLY A 367 3.73 -3.92 15.74
N SER A 368 2.83 -3.58 14.82
CA SER A 368 3.14 -3.33 13.40
C SER A 368 2.50 -2.04 12.88
N GLY A 369 2.97 -1.57 11.72
CA GLY A 369 2.53 -0.30 11.12
C GLY A 369 1.07 -0.33 10.64
N ASP A 370 0.65 -1.45 10.04
CA ASP A 370 -0.72 -1.69 9.56
C ASP A 370 -1.79 -1.47 10.65
N PRO A 371 -1.80 -2.23 11.76
CA PRO A 371 -2.80 -2.06 12.80
C PRO A 371 -2.66 -0.73 13.52
N ALA A 372 -1.45 -0.20 13.68
CA ALA A 372 -1.26 1.11 14.28
C ALA A 372 -1.93 2.22 13.45
N ALA A 373 -1.78 2.18 12.12
CA ALA A 373 -2.42 3.10 11.18
C ALA A 373 -3.94 2.95 11.18
N ALA A 374 -4.45 1.72 11.21
CA ALA A 374 -5.88 1.47 11.34
C ALA A 374 -6.41 1.99 12.68
N CYS A 375 -5.75 1.69 13.79
CA CYS A 375 -6.17 2.09 15.13
C CYS A 375 -6.17 3.59 15.35
N MET A 376 -5.23 4.33 14.77
CA MET A 376 -5.14 5.78 14.94
C MET A 376 -6.10 6.57 14.03
N SER A 377 -6.72 5.93 13.03
CA SER A 377 -7.37 6.66 11.93
C SER A 377 -8.63 5.99 11.37
N THR A 378 -9.32 6.66 10.45
CA THR A 378 -10.54 6.14 9.80
C THR A 378 -10.29 5.20 8.62
N ILE A 379 -9.04 4.82 8.31
CA ILE A 379 -8.72 4.01 7.11
C ILE A 379 -9.36 2.63 7.10
N GLY A 380 -9.60 2.04 8.28
CA GLY A 380 -10.24 0.71 8.38
C GLY A 380 -11.64 0.68 7.77
N GLU A 381 -12.27 1.85 7.61
CA GLU A 381 -13.57 2.02 6.98
C GLU A 381 -13.46 2.80 5.65
N LEU A 382 -12.74 3.93 5.60
CA LEU A 382 -12.72 4.78 4.39
C LEU A 382 -11.87 4.24 3.24
N HIS A 383 -10.83 3.47 3.53
CA HIS A 383 -10.01 2.79 2.51
C HIS A 383 -10.46 1.34 2.29
N ASN A 384 -11.55 0.91 2.94
CA ASN A 384 -12.04 -0.45 2.86
C ASN A 384 -13.09 -0.57 1.73
N PRO A 385 -12.86 -1.42 0.71
CA PRO A 385 -13.74 -1.50 -0.45
C PRO A 385 -15.12 -2.09 -0.13
N LEU A 386 -15.30 -2.78 0.99
CA LEU A 386 -16.63 -3.20 1.44
C LEU A 386 -17.44 -2.05 2.03
N VAL A 387 -16.78 -1.05 2.62
CA VAL A 387 -17.43 0.06 3.31
C VAL A 387 -17.56 1.28 2.39
N ASN A 388 -16.50 1.64 1.68
CA ASN A 388 -16.46 2.73 0.71
C ASN A 388 -16.25 2.20 -0.72
N PRO A 389 -17.19 1.42 -1.30
CA PRO A 389 -17.00 0.86 -2.64
C PRO A 389 -16.86 1.95 -3.74
N GLY A 390 -17.28 3.18 -3.45
CA GLY A 390 -17.19 4.29 -4.40
C GLY A 390 -15.75 4.62 -4.82
N TYR A 391 -14.75 4.45 -3.95
CA TYR A 391 -13.37 4.82 -4.29
C TYR A 391 -12.77 3.91 -5.34
N LEU A 392 -13.29 2.69 -5.52
CA LEU A 392 -12.81 1.75 -6.53
C LEU A 392 -12.93 2.27 -7.96
N LYS A 393 -13.82 3.25 -8.19
CA LYS A 393 -14.01 3.89 -9.50
C LYS A 393 -13.09 5.11 -9.69
N ARG A 394 -12.37 5.55 -8.66
CA ARG A 394 -11.52 6.74 -8.66
C ARG A 394 -10.06 6.33 -8.79
N ILE A 395 -9.66 5.98 -10.00
CA ILE A 395 -8.29 5.61 -10.33
C ILE A 395 -7.59 6.85 -10.88
N VAL A 396 -6.48 7.24 -10.24
CA VAL A 396 -5.64 8.37 -10.62
C VAL A 396 -4.23 7.86 -10.92
N MET A 397 -3.65 8.36 -12.01
CA MET A 397 -2.24 8.11 -12.33
C MET A 397 -1.36 9.12 -11.60
N ALA A 398 -0.34 8.64 -10.91
CA ALA A 398 0.57 9.48 -10.13
C ALA A 398 1.20 10.57 -11.03
N GLY A 399 1.07 11.83 -10.63
CA GLY A 399 1.64 12.97 -11.35
C GLY A 399 0.80 13.52 -12.49
N GLU A 400 -0.35 12.92 -12.82
CA GLU A 400 -1.35 13.57 -13.67
C GLU A 400 -2.20 14.55 -12.85
N ALA A 401 -2.61 15.66 -13.47
CA ALA A 401 -3.58 16.57 -12.85
C ALA A 401 -4.95 15.86 -12.75
N VAL A 402 -5.55 15.88 -11.56
CA VAL A 402 -6.86 15.27 -11.28
C VAL A 402 -8.00 16.15 -11.77
#